data_AF-A0A379WW18-F1
#
_entry.id   AF-A0A379WW18-F1
#
_cell.length_a   1.000
_cell.length_b   1.000
_cell.length_c   1.000
_cell.angle_alpha   90.00
_cell.angle_beta   90.00
_cell.angle_gamma   90.00
#
_symmetry.space_group_name_H-M   'P 1'
#
loop_
_entity.id
_entity.type
_entity.pdbx_description
1 polymer ?
#
loop_
_entity_poly.entity_id
_entity_poly.type
_entity_poly.pdbx_seq_one_letter_code
_entity_poly.pdbx_strand_id
1 'polypeptide(L)'
;MAAQYPDNYEVVNTLARQIKDIWKNNQHHKDGGEPYKLAQRLAMLAHEIDAVPAWNCKSGKDRTGMMDSEIKREIISFHQTHMLNAPGSLPDSGGQKIFQKVLLNSGNLEIQKQNTGGAGNKVLKNLSPEVLNLSYQKRIGDENIWQSVKGISSLITS
;
A
#
# COMPACT_ATOMS: atom_id res chain seq x y z
N MET A 1 -27.07 9.66 -30.04
CA MET A 1 -26.42 10.26 -28.85
C MET A 1 -25.24 9.38 -28.49
N ALA A 2 -24.01 9.89 -28.54
CA ALA A 2 -22.90 9.20 -27.90
C ALA A 2 -23.15 9.22 -26.37
N ALA A 3 -22.95 8.09 -25.69
CA ALA A 3 -23.07 8.05 -24.24
C ALA A 3 -22.05 9.03 -23.63
N GLN A 4 -22.52 9.96 -22.80
CA GLN A 4 -21.65 10.86 -22.05
C GLN A 4 -21.17 10.10 -20.82
N TYR A 5 -19.89 9.73 -20.81
CA TYR A 5 -19.28 9.06 -19.66
C TYR A 5 -18.83 10.09 -18.61
N PRO A 6 -18.82 9.74 -17.31
CA PRO A 6 -18.22 10.56 -16.27
C PRO A 6 -16.71 10.77 -16.51
N ASP A 7 -16.15 11.86 -15.99
CA ASP A 7 -14.73 12.22 -16.18
C ASP A 7 -13.75 11.13 -15.70
N ASN A 8 -14.14 10.34 -14.70
CA ASN A 8 -13.31 9.27 -14.15
C ASN A 8 -13.58 7.87 -14.74
N TYR A 9 -14.34 7.78 -15.84
CA TYR A 9 -14.70 6.52 -16.48
C TYR A 9 -13.49 5.61 -16.76
N GLU A 10 -12.39 6.18 -17.27
CA GLU A 10 -11.18 5.40 -17.58
C GLU A 10 -10.50 4.86 -16.32
N VAL A 11 -10.50 5.64 -15.24
CA VAL A 11 -9.94 5.26 -13.93
C VAL A 11 -10.73 4.10 -13.35
N VAL A 12 -12.07 4.24 -13.28
CA VAL A 12 -12.99 3.21 -12.78
C VAL A 12 -12.85 1.92 -13.57
N ASN A 13 -12.84 1.98 -14.90
CA ASN A 13 -12.70 0.78 -15.73
C ASN A 13 -11.32 0.13 -15.63
N THR A 14 -10.27 0.93 -15.48
CA THR A 14 -8.90 0.41 -15.30
C THR A 14 -8.78 -0.31 -13.97
N LEU A 15 -9.24 0.30 -12.87
CA LEU A 15 -9.25 -0.35 -11.55
C LEU A 15 -10.09 -1.62 -11.55
N ALA A 16 -11.30 -1.59 -12.13
CA ALA A 16 -12.17 -2.76 -12.22
C ALA A 16 -11.53 -3.92 -13.00
N ARG A 17 -10.83 -3.63 -14.12
CA ARG A 17 -10.07 -4.64 -14.88
C ARG A 17 -8.91 -5.19 -14.06
N GLN A 18 -8.09 -4.33 -13.46
CA GLN A 18 -6.96 -4.76 -12.62
C GLN A 18 -7.43 -5.64 -11.45
N ILE A 19 -8.54 -5.30 -10.79
CA ILE A 19 -9.12 -6.11 -9.71
C ILE A 19 -9.52 -7.50 -10.21
N LYS A 20 -10.23 -7.58 -11.35
CA LYS A 20 -10.64 -8.85 -11.97
C LYS A 20 -9.42 -9.71 -12.32
N ASP A 21 -8.39 -9.11 -12.88
CA ASP A 21 -7.17 -9.83 -13.28
C ASP A 21 -6.38 -10.34 -12.07
N ILE A 22 -6.24 -9.51 -11.02
CA ILE A 22 -5.56 -9.90 -9.78
C ILE A 22 -6.30 -11.06 -9.10
N TRP A 23 -7.64 -11.01 -9.09
CA TRP A 23 -8.48 -12.06 -8.51
C TRP A 23 -8.38 -13.36 -9.31
N LYS A 24 -8.67 -13.30 -10.63
CA LYS A 24 -8.66 -14.45 -11.54
C LYS A 24 -7.33 -15.20 -11.52
N ASN A 25 -6.21 -14.47 -11.45
CA ASN A 25 -4.88 -15.03 -11.48
C ASN A 25 -4.28 -15.33 -10.09
N ASN A 26 -5.06 -15.20 -9.01
CA ASN A 26 -4.61 -15.39 -7.62
C ASN A 26 -3.37 -14.55 -7.26
N GLN A 27 -3.18 -13.40 -7.90
CA GLN A 27 -2.01 -12.55 -7.70
C GLN A 27 -2.00 -11.91 -6.30
N HIS A 28 -3.14 -11.86 -5.62
CA HIS A 28 -3.26 -11.37 -4.25
C HIS A 28 -2.64 -12.30 -3.20
N HIS A 29 -2.33 -13.56 -3.54
CA HIS A 29 -1.58 -14.48 -2.68
C HIS A 29 -0.06 -14.30 -2.78
N LYS A 30 0.42 -13.42 -3.67
CA LYS A 30 1.84 -13.21 -3.92
C LYS A 30 2.17 -11.72 -3.81
N ASP A 31 3.25 -11.42 -3.09
CA ASP A 31 3.80 -10.06 -3.03
C ASP A 31 4.06 -9.53 -4.44
N GLY A 32 4.86 -10.25 -5.26
CA GLY A 32 5.11 -9.89 -6.65
C GLY A 32 5.52 -8.43 -6.83
N GLY A 33 6.30 -7.87 -5.90
CA GLY A 33 6.74 -6.48 -5.92
C GLY A 33 5.73 -5.46 -5.41
N GLU A 34 4.51 -5.84 -5.04
CA GLU A 34 3.46 -4.93 -4.57
C GLU A 34 2.53 -5.63 -3.55
N PRO A 35 2.86 -5.60 -2.24
CA PRO A 35 1.94 -6.02 -1.20
C PRO A 35 0.63 -5.24 -1.26
N TYR A 36 -0.47 -5.84 -0.83
CA TYR A 36 -1.80 -5.23 -0.79
C TYR A 36 -2.38 -4.78 -2.15
N LYS A 37 -1.79 -5.16 -3.28
CA LYS A 37 -2.23 -4.77 -4.63
C LYS A 37 -3.74 -4.83 -4.86
N LEU A 38 -4.41 -5.91 -4.42
CA LEU A 38 -5.86 -6.05 -4.55
C LEU A 38 -6.61 -5.06 -3.66
N ALA A 39 -6.24 -5.00 -2.38
CA ALA A 39 -6.92 -4.19 -1.37
C ALA A 39 -6.75 -2.69 -1.66
N GLN A 40 -5.56 -2.26 -2.10
CA GLN A 40 -5.29 -0.89 -2.54
C GLN A 40 -6.25 -0.48 -3.67
N ARG A 41 -6.41 -1.33 -4.69
CA ARG A 41 -7.29 -1.06 -5.84
C ARG A 41 -8.76 -1.05 -5.48
N LEU A 42 -9.19 -1.93 -4.56
CA LEU A 42 -10.55 -1.90 -4.03
C LEU A 42 -10.84 -0.59 -3.30
N ALA A 43 -9.90 -0.10 -2.47
CA ALA A 43 -10.06 1.17 -1.77
C ALA A 43 -10.11 2.36 -2.73
N MET A 44 -9.24 2.38 -3.74
CA MET A 44 -9.25 3.41 -4.78
C MET A 44 -10.53 3.36 -5.61
N LEU A 45 -10.98 2.18 -6.04
CA LEU A 45 -12.22 2.04 -6.81
C LEU A 45 -13.42 2.52 -5.99
N ALA A 46 -13.49 2.15 -4.71
CA ALA A 46 -14.54 2.63 -3.81
C ALA A 46 -14.56 4.16 -3.74
N HIS A 47 -13.40 4.81 -3.61
CA HIS A 47 -13.30 6.26 -3.63
C HIS A 47 -13.81 6.86 -4.95
N GLU A 48 -13.42 6.30 -6.10
CA GLU A 48 -13.82 6.79 -7.44
C GLU A 48 -15.32 6.63 -7.72
N ILE A 49 -16.03 5.76 -6.99
CA ILE A 49 -17.48 5.58 -7.14
C ILE A 49 -18.27 6.20 -5.99
N ASP A 50 -17.66 7.14 -5.25
CA ASP A 50 -18.23 7.84 -4.10
C ASP A 50 -18.68 6.90 -2.95
N ALA A 51 -18.13 5.70 -2.88
CA ALA A 51 -18.28 4.81 -1.74
C ALA A 51 -17.28 5.15 -0.64
N VAL A 52 -17.62 4.79 0.61
CA VAL A 52 -16.75 4.98 1.77
C VAL A 52 -16.04 3.66 2.09
N PRO A 53 -14.78 3.45 1.67
CA PRO A 53 -14.04 2.26 2.02
C PRO A 53 -13.66 2.26 3.51
N ALA A 54 -13.77 1.09 4.14
CA ALA A 54 -13.15 0.79 5.43
C ALA A 54 -12.18 -0.37 5.25
N TRP A 55 -10.99 -0.26 5.85
CA TRP A 55 -10.01 -1.34 5.86
C TRP A 55 -9.35 -1.45 7.23
N ASN A 56 -9.20 -2.68 7.69
CA ASN A 56 -8.52 -2.97 8.93
C ASN A 56 -7.94 -4.39 8.90
N CYS A 57 -6.81 -4.56 9.55
CA CYS A 57 -6.39 -5.86 10.04
C CYS A 57 -6.91 -6.09 11.46
N LYS A 58 -6.61 -7.27 12.04
CA LYS A 58 -7.05 -7.67 13.38
C LYS A 58 -6.80 -6.60 14.46
N SER A 59 -5.62 -5.98 14.47
CA SER A 59 -5.19 -5.06 15.53
C SER A 59 -5.27 -3.59 15.14
N GLY A 60 -5.69 -3.28 13.91
CA GLY A 60 -5.81 -1.90 13.40
C GLY A 60 -4.50 -1.17 13.12
N LYS A 61 -3.32 -1.80 13.29
CA LYS A 61 -2.04 -1.08 13.31
C LYS A 61 -1.08 -1.44 12.18
N ASP A 62 -0.35 -2.56 12.27
CA ASP A 62 0.77 -2.88 11.38
C ASP A 62 0.33 -2.99 9.90
N ARG A 63 -0.55 -3.96 9.60
CA ARG A 63 -1.05 -4.20 8.24
C ARG A 63 -2.04 -3.12 7.79
N THR A 64 -2.79 -2.54 8.71
CA THR A 64 -3.73 -1.45 8.40
C THR A 64 -2.98 -0.20 7.97
N GLY A 65 -2.01 0.24 8.79
CA GLY A 65 -1.19 1.40 8.51
C GLY A 65 -0.32 1.21 7.27
N MET A 66 0.19 -0.01 7.04
CA MET A 66 0.94 -0.26 5.80
C MET A 66 0.05 -0.18 4.55
N MET A 67 -1.16 -0.75 4.59
CA MET A 67 -2.13 -0.60 3.50
C MET A 67 -2.53 0.87 3.27
N ASP A 68 -2.74 1.63 4.35
CA ASP A 68 -2.98 3.08 4.28
C ASP A 68 -1.82 3.83 3.61
N SER A 69 -0.57 3.54 3.99
CA SER A 69 0.60 4.13 3.34
C SER A 69 0.72 3.77 1.86
N GLU A 70 0.39 2.52 1.48
CA GLU A 70 0.38 2.10 0.06
C GLU A 70 -0.69 2.85 -0.75
N ILE A 71 -1.90 3.02 -0.20
CA ILE A 71 -2.99 3.79 -0.84
C ILE A 71 -2.59 5.25 -1.00
N LYS A 72 -2.11 5.90 0.07
CA LYS A 72 -1.68 7.31 0.03
C LYS A 72 -0.58 7.52 -1.01
N ARG A 73 0.41 6.62 -1.07
CA ARG A 73 1.48 6.68 -2.06
C ARG A 73 0.93 6.60 -3.48
N GLU A 74 0.06 5.65 -3.77
CA GLU A 74 -0.55 5.50 -5.10
C GLU A 74 -1.40 6.70 -5.49
N ILE A 75 -2.25 7.21 -4.59
CA ILE A 75 -3.11 8.37 -4.88
C ILE A 75 -2.27 9.62 -5.14
N ILE A 76 -1.22 9.86 -4.35
CA ILE A 76 -0.31 11.00 -4.59
C ILE A 76 0.38 10.85 -5.94
N SER A 77 0.88 9.66 -6.29
CA SER A 77 1.48 9.40 -7.60
C SER A 77 0.47 9.63 -8.73
N PHE A 78 -0.74 9.08 -8.61
CA PHE A 78 -1.82 9.25 -9.59
C PHE A 78 -2.19 10.72 -9.77
N HIS A 79 -2.28 11.50 -8.69
CA HIS A 79 -2.55 12.92 -8.77
C HIS A 79 -1.44 13.71 -9.49
N GLN A 80 -0.18 13.26 -9.38
CA GLN A 80 0.95 13.93 -10.04
C GLN A 80 1.12 13.54 -11.51
N THR A 81 0.80 12.30 -11.88
CA THR A 81 1.06 11.76 -13.23
C THR A 81 -0.20 11.59 -14.07
N HIS A 82 -1.37 11.63 -13.45
CA HIS A 82 -2.67 11.24 -14.04
C HIS A 82 -2.67 9.81 -14.60
N MET A 83 -1.80 8.94 -14.10
CA MET A 83 -1.66 7.56 -14.55
C MET A 83 -1.66 6.59 -13.37
N LEU A 84 -2.49 5.55 -13.45
CA LEU A 84 -2.49 4.43 -12.50
C LEU A 84 -1.33 3.48 -12.77
N ASN A 85 -0.65 3.01 -11.73
CA ASN A 85 0.39 1.99 -11.91
C ASN A 85 -0.20 0.62 -12.23
N ALA A 86 0.52 -0.14 -13.07
CA ALA A 86 0.21 -1.53 -13.32
C ALA A 86 0.42 -2.37 -12.05
N PRO A 87 -0.36 -3.45 -11.83
CA PRO A 87 -0.15 -4.32 -10.69
C PRO A 87 1.19 -5.04 -10.71
N GLY A 88 1.82 -5.17 -9.54
CA GLY A 88 3.06 -5.91 -9.34
C GLY A 88 4.33 -5.19 -9.79
N SER A 89 4.27 -3.88 -10.04
CA SER A 89 5.47 -3.09 -10.28
C SER A 89 6.05 -2.50 -8.99
N LEU A 90 7.38 -2.46 -8.92
CA LEU A 90 8.05 -1.60 -7.95
C LEU A 90 7.79 -0.13 -8.31
N PRO A 91 7.68 0.77 -7.33
CA PRO A 91 7.65 2.19 -7.61
C PRO A 91 8.95 2.63 -8.28
N ASP A 92 8.86 3.60 -9.19
CA ASP A 92 10.04 4.29 -9.71
C ASP A 92 10.70 5.18 -8.64
N SER A 93 11.77 5.90 -8.99
CA SER A 93 12.48 6.74 -8.02
C SER A 93 11.61 7.86 -7.43
N GLY A 94 10.64 8.37 -8.19
CA GLY A 94 9.66 9.35 -7.71
C GLY A 94 8.69 8.71 -6.71
N GLY A 95 8.11 7.57 -7.08
CA GLY A 95 7.22 6.77 -6.24
C GLY A 95 7.88 6.29 -4.95
N GLN A 96 9.16 5.91 -4.99
CA GLN A 96 9.94 5.57 -3.80
C GLN A 96 10.06 6.77 -2.84
N LYS A 97 10.39 7.97 -3.36
CA LYS A 97 10.46 9.20 -2.54
C LYS A 97 9.11 9.57 -1.92
N ILE A 98 8.02 9.42 -2.68
CA ILE A 98 6.66 9.61 -2.14
C ILE A 98 6.42 8.60 -1.02
N PHE A 99 6.78 7.33 -1.24
CA PHE A 99 6.54 6.29 -0.26
C PHE A 99 7.30 6.54 1.05
N GLN A 100 8.57 6.91 0.95
CA GLN A 100 9.40 7.30 2.11
C GLN A 100 8.74 8.42 2.91
N LYS A 101 8.27 9.49 2.25
CA LYS A 101 7.59 10.60 2.92
C LYS A 101 6.30 10.18 3.58
N VAL A 102 5.48 9.37 2.91
CA VAL A 102 4.23 8.84 3.46
C VAL A 102 4.52 8.01 4.71
N LEU A 103 5.44 7.06 4.64
CA LEU A 103 5.77 6.18 5.77
C LEU A 103 6.25 6.94 7.01
N LEU A 104 6.97 8.05 6.82
CA LEU A 104 7.50 8.86 7.91
C LEU A 104 6.50 9.88 8.48
N ASN A 105 5.54 10.34 7.68
CA ASN A 105 4.76 11.54 8.02
C ASN A 105 3.23 11.37 7.92
N SER A 106 2.71 10.14 7.73
CA SER A 106 1.27 9.92 7.52
C SER A 106 0.48 9.42 8.75
N GLY A 107 1.03 9.53 9.96
CA GLY A 107 0.35 9.19 11.22
C GLY A 107 0.53 7.73 11.70
N ASN A 108 1.07 6.85 10.85
CA ASN A 108 1.12 5.41 11.16
C ASN A 108 2.14 5.09 12.28
N LEU A 109 3.23 5.85 12.39
CA LEU A 109 4.22 5.68 13.45
C LEU A 109 3.66 6.14 14.81
N GLU A 110 2.83 7.17 14.82
CA GLU A 110 2.15 7.72 16.00
C GLU A 110 1.14 6.72 16.53
N ILE A 111 0.29 6.15 15.65
CA ILE A 111 -0.67 5.10 16.01
C ILE A 111 0.04 3.91 16.64
N GLN A 112 1.18 3.49 16.08
CA GLN A 112 1.97 2.39 16.65
C GLN A 112 2.53 2.74 18.03
N LYS A 113 3.12 3.93 18.17
CA LYS A 113 3.68 4.40 19.44
C LYS A 113 2.61 4.50 20.53
N GLN A 114 1.45 5.07 20.22
CA GLN A 114 0.35 5.22 21.17
C GLN A 114 -0.19 3.86 21.66
N ASN A 115 -0.15 2.83 20.82
CA ASN A 115 -0.70 1.52 21.17
C ASN A 115 0.33 0.53 21.74
N THR A 116 1.62 0.71 21.49
CA THR A 116 2.66 -0.28 21.84
C THR A 116 3.83 0.30 22.64
N GLY A 117 3.85 1.62 22.87
CA GLY A 117 4.96 2.33 23.50
C GLY A 117 6.15 2.58 22.57
N GLY A 118 6.20 1.99 21.38
CA GLY A 118 7.29 2.15 20.41
C GLY A 118 6.78 2.43 18.99
N ALA A 119 7.52 3.24 18.24
CA ALA A 119 7.29 3.41 16.81
C ALA A 119 7.91 2.25 16.02
N GLY A 120 7.31 1.91 14.89
CA GLY A 120 7.80 0.87 13.98
C GLY A 120 6.66 0.02 13.40
N ASN A 121 6.91 -0.64 12.28
CA ASN A 121 5.94 -1.52 11.63
C ASN A 121 6.48 -2.94 11.49
N LYS A 122 5.80 -3.92 12.09
CA LYS A 122 6.23 -5.33 12.07
C LYS A 122 6.23 -5.93 10.66
N VAL A 123 5.45 -5.37 9.73
CA VAL A 123 5.39 -5.81 8.32
C VAL A 123 6.72 -5.58 7.60
N LEU A 124 7.56 -4.66 8.09
CA LEU A 124 8.86 -4.34 7.51
C LEU A 124 10.00 -5.23 8.02
N LYS A 125 9.71 -6.18 8.91
CA LYS A 125 10.73 -7.09 9.44
C LYS A 125 11.05 -8.20 8.45
N ASN A 126 12.33 -8.56 8.43
CA ASN A 126 12.76 -9.79 7.80
C ASN A 126 12.34 -10.96 8.67
N LEU A 127 11.63 -11.90 8.06
CA LEU A 127 11.26 -13.21 8.56
C LEU A 127 12.29 -14.23 8.09
N SER A 128 12.43 -15.29 8.87
CA SER A 128 13.17 -16.50 8.46
C SER A 128 12.16 -17.63 8.22
N PRO A 129 12.22 -18.33 7.08
CA PRO A 129 13.13 -18.12 5.94
C PRO A 129 12.82 -16.86 5.12
N GLU A 130 13.83 -16.28 4.45
CA GLU A 130 13.73 -15.00 3.72
C GLU A 130 12.67 -14.96 2.61
N VAL A 131 12.27 -16.13 2.08
CA VAL A 131 11.18 -16.26 1.10
C VAL A 131 9.84 -15.74 1.61
N LEU A 132 9.70 -15.57 2.93
CA LEU A 132 8.53 -14.98 3.57
C LEU A 132 8.57 -13.45 3.64
N ASN A 133 9.68 -12.82 3.23
CA ASN A 133 9.83 -11.37 3.24
C ASN A 133 8.99 -10.72 2.13
N LEU A 134 8.35 -9.61 2.49
CA LEU A 134 7.69 -8.75 1.51
C LEU A 134 8.73 -7.86 0.80
N SER A 135 8.36 -7.33 -0.36
CA SER A 135 9.25 -6.52 -1.20
C SER A 135 9.58 -5.12 -0.65
N TYR A 136 9.29 -4.83 0.62
CA TYR A 136 9.32 -3.49 1.19
C TYR A 136 10.68 -2.81 1.15
N GLN A 137 11.79 -3.53 1.37
CA GLN A 137 13.12 -2.93 1.24
C GLN A 137 13.33 -2.36 -0.17
N LYS A 138 12.92 -3.10 -1.21
CA LYS A 138 13.00 -2.66 -2.62
C LYS A 138 12.00 -1.55 -2.95
N ARG A 139 10.79 -1.62 -2.38
CA ARG A 139 9.73 -0.61 -2.60
C ARG A 139 10.06 0.73 -1.93
N ILE A 140 10.78 0.72 -0.81
CA ILE A 140 11.23 1.95 -0.13
C ILE A 140 12.47 2.51 -0.82
N GLY A 141 13.42 1.67 -1.24
CA GLY A 141 14.59 2.07 -2.00
C GLY A 141 15.63 2.89 -1.22
N ASP A 142 15.42 3.08 0.10
CA ASP A 142 16.35 3.76 1.00
C ASP A 142 16.47 2.96 2.30
N GLU A 143 17.69 2.47 2.57
CA GLU A 143 17.99 1.61 3.72
C GLU A 143 17.82 2.35 5.05
N ASN A 144 18.21 3.63 5.13
CA ASN A 144 18.09 4.41 6.36
C ASN A 144 16.63 4.65 6.71
N ILE A 145 15.81 4.97 5.70
CA ILE A 145 14.37 5.11 5.90
C ILE A 145 13.75 3.77 6.28
N TRP A 146 14.10 2.68 5.59
CA TRP A 146 13.57 1.35 5.91
C TRP A 146 13.88 0.94 7.36
N GLN A 147 15.11 1.15 7.84
CA GLN A 147 15.45 0.87 9.25
C GLN A 147 14.68 1.77 10.22
N SER A 148 14.54 3.06 9.88
CA SER A 148 13.81 4.02 10.72
C SER A 148 12.32 3.65 10.88
N VAL A 149 11.65 3.28 9.78
CA VAL A 149 10.21 2.95 9.80
C VAL A 149 9.93 1.53 10.30
N LYS A 150 10.91 0.63 10.23
CA LYS A 150 10.86 -0.70 10.86
C LYS A 150 10.83 -0.58 12.39
N GLY A 151 11.60 0.36 12.94
CA GLY A 151 11.63 0.66 14.37
C GLY A 151 12.03 -0.53 15.26
N ILE A 152 11.85 -0.39 16.58
CA ILE A 152 12.26 -1.39 17.59
C ILE A 152 11.11 -2.36 17.94
N SER A 153 9.89 -2.13 17.43
CA SER A 153 8.68 -2.93 17.71
C SER A 153 8.99 -4.43 17.66
N SER A 154 9.01 -5.15 18.80
CA SER A 154 9.28 -6.60 18.84
C SER A 154 8.20 -7.38 18.08
N LEU A 155 8.56 -8.52 17.48
CA LEU A 155 7.52 -9.49 17.10
C LEU A 155 6.98 -10.00 18.43
N ILE A 156 5.83 -9.50 18.85
CA ILE A 156 5.11 -10.07 19.99
C ILE A 156 4.63 -11.43 19.49
N THR A 157 5.38 -12.48 19.79
CA THR A 157 4.90 -13.85 19.75
C THR A 157 3.78 -13.93 20.78
N SER A 158 2.54 -14.01 20.29
CA SER A 158 1.38 -14.32 21.12
C SER A 158 1.38 -15.80 21.46
#